data_AF-A0A848EX85-F1
#
_entry.id   AF-A0A848EX85-F1
#
_cell.length_a   1.000
_cell.length_b   1.000
_cell.length_c   1.000
_cell.angle_alpha   90.00
_cell.angle_beta   90.00
_cell.angle_gamma   90.00
#
_symmetry.space_group_name_H-M   'P 1'
#
loop_
_entity.id
_entity.type
_entity.pdbx_description
1 polymer ?
#
loop_
_entity_poly.entity_id
_entity_poly.type
_entity_poly.pdbx_seq_one_letter_code
_entity_poly.pdbx_strand_id
1 'polypeptide(L)'
;MQCVTADEAVTLIIANVQSIRDEPAEDAALTMYANKFVVFVLDYCNREDFPKTLIYTATDYISQWLEDKANGGRQGALKSLEQNDTKFQFAVSDMTQSGSQTDADLQSFTAHLAPYRKVRWPV
;
A
#
# COMPACT_ATOMS: atom_id res chain seq x y z
N MET A 1 0.66 8.59 22.03
CA MET A 1 0.36 7.67 20.92
C MET A 1 0.89 6.29 21.30
N GLN A 2 0.06 5.24 21.27
CA GLN A 2 0.55 3.88 21.44
C GLN A 2 1.39 3.51 20.21
N CYS A 3 2.64 3.12 20.42
CA CYS A 3 3.57 2.72 19.37
C CYS A 3 4.02 1.28 19.64
N VAL A 4 4.35 0.57 18.57
CA VAL A 4 4.84 -0.81 18.59
C VAL A 4 6.17 -0.88 17.85
N THR A 5 6.93 -1.95 18.07
CA THR A 5 8.16 -2.21 17.31
C THR A 5 7.83 -2.61 15.88
N ALA A 6 8.81 -2.50 14.98
CA ALA A 6 8.63 -2.85 13.57
C ALA A 6 8.19 -4.32 13.39
N ASP A 7 8.85 -5.25 14.11
CA ASP A 7 8.53 -6.68 14.05
C ASP A 7 7.13 -6.99 14.59
N GLU A 8 6.73 -6.33 15.69
CA GLU A 8 5.39 -6.47 16.25
C GLU A 8 4.33 -5.88 15.31
N ALA A 9 4.64 -4.77 14.63
CA ALA A 9 3.75 -4.19 13.63
C ALA A 9 3.51 -5.15 12.46
N VAL A 10 4.57 -5.78 11.92
CA VAL A 10 4.46 -6.73 10.80
C VAL A 10 3.60 -7.94 11.18
N THR A 11 3.85 -8.53 12.36
CA THR A 11 3.06 -9.69 12.82
C THR A 11 1.58 -9.34 13.04
N LEU A 12 1.28 -8.17 13.62
CA LEU A 12 -0.09 -7.69 13.79
C LEU A 12 -0.80 -7.41 12.47
N ILE A 13 -0.09 -6.83 11.49
CA ILE A 13 -0.64 -6.58 10.15
C ILE A 13 -1.00 -7.90 9.47
N ILE A 14 -0.08 -8.89 9.49
CA ILE A 14 -0.31 -10.21 8.92
C ILE A 14 -1.51 -10.89 9.56
N ALA A 15 -1.58 -10.91 10.89
CA ALA A 15 -2.69 -11.52 11.63
C ALA A 15 -4.04 -10.87 11.30
N ASN A 16 -4.08 -9.53 11.16
CA ASN A 16 -5.30 -8.82 10.80
C ASN A 16 -5.73 -9.11 9.36
N VAL A 17 -4.80 -9.14 8.40
CA VAL A 17 -5.11 -9.47 7.00
C VAL A 17 -5.63 -10.90 6.87
N GLN A 18 -5.01 -11.86 7.58
CA GLN A 18 -5.47 -13.24 7.63
C GLN A 18 -6.88 -13.36 8.23
N SER A 19 -7.17 -12.60 9.30
CA SER A 19 -8.49 -12.59 9.94
C SER A 19 -9.60 -12.04 9.03
N ILE A 20 -9.27 -11.13 8.10
CA ILE A 20 -10.25 -10.54 7.17
C ILE A 20 -10.56 -11.49 6.01
N ARG A 21 -9.55 -12.23 5.53
CA ARG A 21 -9.67 -13.00 4.28
C ARG A 21 -10.10 -14.45 4.47
N ASP A 22 -10.00 -15.00 5.68
CA ASP A 22 -10.36 -16.39 6.03
C ASP A 22 -9.65 -17.47 5.15
N GLU A 23 -8.65 -17.06 4.36
CA GLU A 23 -7.90 -17.84 3.39
C GLU A 23 -6.40 -17.64 3.67
N PRO A 24 -5.57 -18.69 3.59
CA PRO A 24 -4.13 -18.58 3.76
C PRO A 24 -3.53 -17.88 2.52
N ALA A 25 -3.55 -16.55 2.50
CA ALA A 25 -2.84 -15.77 1.51
C ALA A 25 -1.35 -16.16 1.52
N GLU A 26 -0.71 -16.17 0.34
CA GLU A 26 0.72 -16.50 0.17
C GLU A 26 1.59 -15.78 1.21
N ASP A 27 1.97 -16.50 2.25
CA ASP A 27 2.54 -15.97 3.50
C ASP A 27 3.83 -15.17 3.22
N ALA A 28 4.60 -15.61 2.22
CA ALA A 28 5.83 -14.95 1.77
C ALA A 28 5.58 -13.59 1.11
N ALA A 29 4.57 -13.48 0.24
CA ALA A 29 4.24 -12.22 -0.43
C ALA A 29 3.66 -11.23 0.58
N LEU A 30 2.73 -11.68 1.41
CA LEU A 30 2.12 -10.88 2.47
C LEU A 30 3.17 -10.30 3.42
N THR A 31 4.09 -11.16 3.87
CA THR A 31 5.20 -10.76 4.75
C THR A 31 6.12 -9.75 4.07
N MET A 32 6.47 -9.94 2.80
CA MET A 32 7.30 -8.99 2.06
C MET A 32 6.63 -7.61 1.94
N TYR A 33 5.34 -7.56 1.67
CA TYR A 33 4.60 -6.30 1.55
C TYR A 33 4.39 -5.59 2.88
N ALA A 34 4.07 -6.34 3.94
CA ALA A 34 3.99 -5.78 5.29
C ALA A 34 5.33 -5.16 5.72
N ASN A 35 6.44 -5.87 5.48
CA ASN A 35 7.79 -5.34 5.73
C ASN A 35 8.06 -4.09 4.90
N LYS A 36 7.75 -4.09 3.60
CA LYS A 36 7.95 -2.94 2.72
C LYS A 36 7.19 -1.71 3.22
N PHE A 37 5.93 -1.88 3.63
CA PHE A 37 5.11 -0.80 4.17
C PHE A 37 5.69 -0.23 5.47
N VAL A 38 6.04 -1.11 6.42
CA VAL A 38 6.59 -0.69 7.72
C VAL A 38 7.92 0.05 7.53
N VAL A 39 8.85 -0.48 6.72
CA VAL A 39 10.13 0.17 6.42
C VAL A 39 9.92 1.53 5.77
N PHE A 40 9.00 1.63 4.79
CA PHE A 40 8.68 2.89 4.13
C PHE A 40 8.16 3.95 5.12
N VAL A 41 7.27 3.57 6.02
CA VAL A 41 6.73 4.48 7.05
C VAL A 41 7.83 4.94 8.01
N LEU A 42 8.69 4.02 8.48
CA LEU A 42 9.77 4.33 9.41
C LEU A 42 10.82 5.27 8.79
N ASP A 43 11.21 4.98 7.54
CA ASP A 43 12.16 5.80 6.77
C ASP A 43 11.58 7.20 6.49
N TYR A 44 10.34 7.27 5.98
CA TYR A 44 9.68 8.54 5.70
C TYR A 44 9.47 9.39 6.96
N CYS A 45 9.04 8.77 8.06
CA CYS A 45 8.77 9.47 9.31
C CYS A 45 10.03 9.75 10.14
N ASN A 46 11.18 9.16 9.79
CA ASN A 46 12.41 9.14 10.60
C ASN A 46 12.16 8.70 12.05
N ARG A 47 11.45 7.59 12.22
CA ARG A 47 11.12 7.05 13.54
C ARG A 47 11.49 5.57 13.61
N GLU A 48 11.84 5.13 14.81
CA GLU A 48 12.06 3.71 15.12
C GLU A 48 10.78 3.05 15.66
N ASP A 49 9.83 3.85 16.17
CA ASP A 49 8.54 3.38 16.66
C ASP A 49 7.45 3.48 15.59
N PHE A 50 6.67 2.41 15.42
CA PHE A 50 5.53 2.37 14.50
C PHE A 50 4.21 2.72 15.22
N PRO A 51 3.45 3.74 14.78
CA PRO A 51 2.16 4.09 15.37
C PRO A 51 1.11 2.98 15.18
N LYS A 52 0.44 2.54 16.27
CA LYS A 52 -0.61 1.50 16.18
C LYS A 52 -1.78 1.89 15.26
N THR A 53 -2.05 3.18 15.11
CA THR A 53 -3.11 3.68 14.23
C THR A 53 -2.88 3.32 12.76
N LEU A 54 -1.61 3.21 12.34
CA LEU A 54 -1.24 2.86 10.98
C LEU A 54 -1.34 1.35 10.69
N ILE A 55 -1.54 0.51 11.72
CA ILE A 55 -1.71 -0.94 11.54
C ILE A 55 -2.98 -1.20 10.71
N TYR A 56 -4.11 -0.60 11.07
CA TYR A 56 -5.36 -0.78 10.33
C TYR A 56 -5.26 -0.23 8.91
N THR A 57 -4.62 0.92 8.75
CA THR A 57 -4.36 1.50 7.42
C THR A 57 -3.48 0.59 6.55
N ALA A 58 -2.46 -0.03 7.14
CA ALA A 58 -1.61 -1.01 6.45
C ALA A 58 -2.39 -2.26 6.07
N THR A 59 -3.24 -2.77 6.97
CA THR A 59 -4.13 -3.91 6.73
C THR A 59 -5.07 -3.64 5.56
N ASP A 60 -5.73 -2.49 5.52
CA ASP A 60 -6.64 -2.10 4.43
C ASP A 60 -5.89 -2.01 3.10
N TYR A 61 -4.71 -1.37 3.12
CA TYR A 61 -3.88 -1.21 1.93
C TYR A 61 -3.42 -2.55 1.35
N ILE A 62 -2.92 -3.45 2.19
CA ILE A 62 -2.45 -4.79 1.78
C ILE A 62 -3.63 -5.64 1.33
N SER A 63 -4.79 -5.54 1.98
CA SER A 63 -6.01 -6.22 1.57
C SER A 63 -6.46 -5.76 0.19
N GLN A 64 -6.44 -4.46 -0.08
CA GLN A 64 -6.76 -3.92 -1.39
C GLN A 64 -5.75 -4.38 -2.45
N TRP A 65 -4.45 -4.36 -2.13
CA TRP A 65 -3.41 -4.84 -3.05
C TRP A 65 -3.58 -6.32 -3.41
N LEU A 66 -3.94 -7.17 -2.44
CA LEU A 66 -4.20 -8.58 -2.68
C LEU A 66 -5.48 -8.80 -3.53
N GLU A 67 -6.50 -7.97 -3.36
CA GLU A 67 -7.72 -7.98 -4.19
C GLU A 67 -7.41 -7.57 -5.61
N ASP A 68 -6.62 -6.51 -5.77
CA ASP A 68 -6.14 -6.06 -7.06
C ASP A 68 -5.30 -7.15 -7.73
N LYS A 69 -4.40 -7.83 -7.00
CA LYS A 69 -3.63 -8.98 -7.53
C LYS A 69 -4.55 -10.12 -7.98
N ALA A 70 -5.57 -10.47 -7.19
CA ALA A 70 -6.52 -11.54 -7.50
C ALA A 70 -7.39 -11.23 -8.73
N ASN A 71 -7.75 -9.96 -8.92
CA ASN A 71 -8.56 -9.49 -10.06
C ASN A 71 -7.75 -9.25 -11.36
N GLY A 72 -6.50 -9.72 -11.41
CA GLY A 72 -5.62 -9.57 -12.59
C GLY A 72 -4.86 -8.24 -12.64
N GLY A 73 -4.68 -7.58 -11.49
CA GLY A 73 -4.12 -6.24 -11.33
C GLY A 73 -5.20 -5.16 -11.25
N ARG A 74 -4.86 -3.97 -10.74
CA ARG A 74 -5.70 -2.79 -10.96
C ARG A 74 -5.79 -2.57 -12.45
N GLN A 75 -6.96 -2.84 -13.03
CA GLN A 75 -7.22 -2.52 -14.42
C GLN A 75 -7.07 -1.00 -14.54
N GLY A 76 -5.94 -0.57 -15.11
CA GLY A 76 -5.71 0.84 -15.43
C GLY A 76 -6.90 1.34 -16.24
N ALA A 77 -7.24 2.62 -16.07
CA ALA A 77 -8.41 3.21 -16.70
C ALA A 77 -8.50 2.81 -18.18
N LEU A 78 -9.65 2.24 -18.57
CA LEU A 78 -9.88 1.69 -19.90
C LEU A 78 -9.56 2.74 -20.97
N LYS A 79 -8.45 2.56 -21.69
CA LYS A 79 -8.00 3.51 -22.72
C LYS A 79 -8.94 3.52 -23.94
N SER A 80 -9.53 2.37 -24.25
CA SER A 80 -10.55 2.28 -25.30
C SER A 80 -11.45 1.07 -25.10
N LEU A 81 -12.73 1.23 -25.46
CA LEU A 81 -13.69 0.14 -25.58
C LEU A 81 -14.17 0.08 -27.03
N GLU A 82 -13.99 -1.07 -27.68
CA GLU A 82 -14.42 -1.30 -29.06
C GLU A 82 -15.53 -2.34 -29.07
N GLN A 83 -16.71 -1.96 -29.58
CA GLN A 83 -17.84 -2.87 -29.72
C GLN A 83 -18.41 -2.76 -31.14
N ASN A 84 -18.22 -3.81 -31.92
CA ASN A 84 -18.57 -3.89 -33.35
C ASN A 84 -17.98 -2.75 -34.19
N ASP A 85 -18.76 -1.71 -34.49
CA ASP A 85 -18.40 -0.59 -35.39
C ASP A 85 -18.24 0.75 -34.63
N THR A 86 -18.13 0.71 -33.30
CA THR A 86 -17.99 1.91 -32.47
C THR A 86 -16.84 1.75 -31.49
N LYS A 87 -15.88 2.68 -31.60
CA LYS A 87 -14.73 2.79 -30.71
C LYS A 87 -14.89 4.00 -29.80
N PHE A 88 -15.02 3.73 -28.49
CA PHE A 88 -14.97 4.76 -27.46
C PHE A 88 -13.52 4.91 -27.00
N GLN A 89 -12.95 6.09 -27.21
CA GLN A 89 -11.62 6.43 -26.69
C GLN A 89 -11.80 7.37 -25.50
N PHE A 90 -11.42 6.90 -24.32
CA PHE A 90 -11.49 7.72 -23.11
C PHE A 90 -10.20 8.54 -23.04
N ALA A 91 -10.33 9.85 -22.79
CA ALA A 91 -9.20 10.74 -22.57
C ALA A 91 -8.58 10.47 -21.19
N VAL A 92 -7.94 9.30 -21.05
CA VAL A 92 -7.17 8.92 -19.88
C VAL A 92 -5.81 9.58 -20.04
N SER A 93 -5.48 10.52 -19.16
CA SER A 93 -4.12 11.05 -19.05
C SER A 93 -3.17 9.89 -18.84
N ASP A 94 -2.19 9.73 -19.74
CA ASP A 94 -1.08 8.80 -19.57
C ASP A 94 -0.22 9.27 -18.39
N MET A 95 -0.69 9.03 -17.16
CA MET A 95 0.21 8.88 -16.04
C MET A 95 0.93 7.56 -16.28
N THR A 96 2.03 7.63 -17.02
CA THR A 96 3.06 6.62 -16.95
C THR A 96 3.49 6.53 -15.48
N GLN A 97 2.93 5.58 -14.74
CA GLN A 97 3.53 5.12 -13.50
C GLN A 97 4.81 4.39 -13.88
N SER A 98 5.85 5.18 -14.15
CA SER A 98 7.21 4.71 -14.37
C SER A 98 7.81 4.43 -12.99
N GLY A 99 7.29 3.39 -12.35
CA GLY A 99 7.63 2.91 -11.02
C GLY A 99 6.74 1.72 -10.68
N SER A 100 7.16 0.82 -9.78
CA SER A 100 6.27 -0.23 -9.31
C SER A 100 5.00 0.43 -8.76
N GLN A 101 3.81 0.02 -9.21
CA GLN A 101 2.51 0.57 -8.79
C GLN A 101 2.43 0.78 -7.27
N THR A 102 3.00 -0.19 -6.54
CA THR A 102 3.09 -0.21 -5.09
C THR A 102 3.90 0.95 -4.51
N ASP A 103 4.95 1.43 -5.18
CA ASP A 103 5.69 2.62 -4.74
C ASP A 103 4.91 3.90 -4.96
N ALA A 104 4.15 4.01 -6.05
CA ALA A 104 3.30 5.18 -6.29
C ALA A 104 2.14 5.26 -5.29
N ASP A 105 1.55 4.11 -4.94
CA ASP A 105 0.53 4.03 -3.90
C ASP A 105 1.12 4.38 -2.52
N LEU A 106 2.29 3.86 -2.17
CA LEU A 106 3.01 4.26 -0.95
C LEU A 106 3.33 5.76 -0.94
N GLN A 107 3.69 6.33 -2.10
CA GLN A 107 3.98 7.74 -2.23
C GLN A 107 2.72 8.61 -2.06
N SER A 108 1.55 8.14 -2.49
CA SER A 108 0.27 8.82 -2.21
C SER A 108 -0.03 8.86 -0.70
N PHE A 109 0.42 7.86 0.06
CA PHE A 109 0.29 7.80 1.52
C PHE A 109 1.16 8.81 2.27
N THR A 110 2.19 9.37 1.65
CA THR A 110 3.09 10.34 2.29
C THR A 110 2.38 11.58 2.83
N ALA A 111 1.27 11.99 2.20
CA ALA A 111 0.42 13.09 2.65
C ALA A 111 -0.25 12.78 4.01
N HIS A 112 -0.72 11.54 4.19
CA HIS A 112 -1.31 11.07 5.45
C HIS A 112 -0.26 10.79 6.53
N LEU A 113 1.00 10.55 6.14
CA LEU A 113 2.12 10.32 7.04
C LEU A 113 2.80 11.61 7.50
N ALA A 114 2.54 12.75 6.84
CA ALA A 114 3.13 14.05 7.18
C ALA A 114 3.00 14.45 8.67
N PRO A 115 1.87 14.20 9.38
CA PRO A 115 1.74 14.50 10.80
C PRO A 115 2.63 13.67 11.73
N TYR A 116 3.08 12.49 11.27
CA TYR A 116 3.89 11.57 12.06
C TYR A 116 5.40 11.79 11.89
N ARG A 117 5.79 12.66 10.95
CA ARG A 117 7.18 12.95 10.60
C ARG A 117 7.88 13.71 11.73
N LYS A 118 9.01 13.19 12.20
CA LYS A 118 9.92 13.96 13.06
C LYS A 118 10.79 14.86 12.18
N VAL A 119 10.78 16.16 12.47
CA VAL A 119 11.63 17.15 11.78
C VAL A 119 13.09 16.86 12.12
N ARG A 120 13.89 16.49 11.12
CA ARG A 120 15.36 16.47 11.24
C ARG A 120 15.86 17.91 11.13
N TRP A 121 16.54 18.40 12.16
CA TRP A 121 17.41 19.55 11.98
C TRP A 121 18.60 19.12 11.13
N PRO A 122 19.03 19.92 10.12
CA PRO A 122 20.28 19.66 9.45
C PRO A 122 21.40 19.73 10.48
N VAL A 123 22.20 18.66 10.54
CA VAL A 123 23.43 18.58 11.35
C VAL A 123 24.53 19.30 10.60
#